data_AF-A0A930AHF7-F1
#
_entry.id   AF-A0A930AHF7-F1
#
_cell.length_a   1.000
_cell.length_b   1.000
_cell.length_c   1.000
_cell.angle_alpha   90.00
_cell.angle_beta   90.00
_cell.angle_gamma   90.00
#
_symmetry.space_group_name_H-M   'P 1'
#
loop_
_entity.id
_entity.type
_entity.pdbx_description
1 polymer ?
#
loop_
_entity_poly.entity_id
_entity_poly.type
_entity_poly.pdbx_seq_one_letter_code
_entity_poly.pdbx_strand_id
1 'polypeptide(L)'
;MIEEFDDVFEDDITTLTFTYADDVVIPEIPDAEGIHIVERTNNQLIIEHTRDDDEVYNYIKSFGLTSRPIKLSIEFFAYEDPEEEEND
;
A
#
# COMPACT_ATOMS: atom_id res chain seq x y z
N MET A 1 -3.88 21.14 -25.78
CA MET A 1 -4.78 20.23 -25.08
C MET A 1 -3.85 19.30 -24.33
N ILE A 2 -3.41 19.76 -23.17
CA ILE A 2 -2.58 18.95 -22.29
C ILE A 2 -3.55 17.98 -21.64
N GLU A 3 -3.18 16.70 -21.64
CA GLU A 3 -3.92 15.67 -20.92
C GLU A 3 -4.09 16.16 -19.48
N GLU A 4 -5.34 16.15 -19.00
CA GLU A 4 -5.66 16.40 -17.60
C GLU A 4 -4.88 15.35 -16.80
N PHE A 5 -3.72 15.74 -16.29
CA PHE A 5 -3.06 15.02 -15.22
C PHE A 5 -4.04 15.06 -14.07
N ASP A 6 -4.66 13.91 -13.85
CA ASP A 6 -5.50 13.60 -12.72
C ASP A 6 -4.76 14.12 -11.47
N ASP A 7 -5.30 15.20 -10.91
CA ASP A 7 -4.93 15.83 -9.64
C ASP A 7 -5.23 14.83 -8.52
N VAL A 8 -4.43 13.76 -8.47
CA VAL A 8 -4.77 12.52 -7.77
C VAL A 8 -3.64 12.14 -6.83
N PHE A 9 -3.77 12.79 -5.66
CA PHE A 9 -3.24 12.51 -4.34
C PHE A 9 -1.86 13.11 -4.00
N GLU A 10 -1.91 14.28 -3.35
CA GLU A 10 -0.93 14.76 -2.34
C GLU A 10 -0.86 13.83 -1.09
N ASP A 11 -1.23 12.55 -1.21
CA ASP A 11 -1.27 11.60 -0.11
C ASP A 11 -0.16 10.58 -0.37
N ASP A 12 0.95 10.70 0.38
CA ASP A 12 2.13 9.82 0.29
C ASP A 12 1.71 8.34 0.21
N ILE A 13 1.75 7.78 -1.00
CA ILE A 13 1.41 6.38 -1.20
C ILE A 13 2.45 5.53 -0.49
N THR A 14 1.98 4.71 0.44
CA THR A 14 2.81 3.81 1.23
C THR A 14 2.61 2.37 0.76
N THR A 15 3.71 1.69 0.44
CA THR A 15 3.71 0.28 0.05
C THR A 15 4.12 -0.58 1.23
N LEU A 16 3.23 -1.49 1.64
CA LEU A 16 3.47 -2.50 2.67
C LEU A 16 3.68 -3.87 2.04
N THR A 17 4.85 -4.44 2.28
CA THR A 17 5.16 -5.84 1.93
C THR A 17 5.14 -6.70 3.18
N PHE A 18 4.17 -7.60 3.24
CA PHE A 18 4.03 -8.61 4.27
C PHE A 18 4.57 -9.94 3.76
N THR A 19 5.54 -10.52 4.48
CA THR A 19 6.01 -11.88 4.23
C THR A 19 5.65 -12.76 5.41
N TYR A 20 4.88 -13.81 5.16
CA TYR A 20 4.40 -14.79 6.13
C TYR A 20 5.18 -16.10 6.05
N ALA A 21 4.90 -17.01 6.98
CA ALA A 21 5.39 -18.39 6.89
C ALA A 21 4.68 -19.12 5.75
N ASP A 22 5.32 -20.15 5.20
CA ASP A 22 4.78 -20.95 4.08
C ASP A 22 3.46 -21.69 4.43
N ASP A 23 3.17 -21.87 5.72
CA ASP A 23 1.94 -22.50 6.24
C ASP A 23 0.78 -21.49 6.41
N VAL A 24 1.03 -20.19 6.24
CA VAL A 24 0.00 -19.16 6.38
C VAL A 24 -0.80 -19.08 5.10
N VAL A 25 -2.12 -19.23 5.19
CA VAL A 25 -3.02 -19.02 4.07
C VAL A 25 -3.51 -17.58 4.08
N ILE A 26 -3.07 -16.78 3.10
CA ILE A 26 -3.57 -15.41 2.91
C ILE A 26 -4.97 -15.49 2.29
N PRO A 27 -6.04 -15.00 2.96
CA PRO A 27 -7.39 -15.00 2.40
C PRO A 27 -7.47 -14.05 1.19
N GLU A 28 -8.53 -14.18 0.40
CA GLU A 28 -8.79 -13.23 -0.67
C GLU A 28 -9.28 -11.91 -0.07
N ILE A 29 -8.50 -10.86 -0.26
CA ILE A 29 -8.76 -9.52 0.26
C ILE A 29 -9.02 -8.64 -0.97
N PRO A 30 -10.21 -8.05 -1.10
CA PRO A 30 -10.49 -7.13 -2.19
C PRO A 30 -9.87 -5.76 -1.94
N ASP A 31 -9.69 -4.99 -2.99
CA ASP A 31 -9.36 -3.56 -2.90
C ASP A 31 -10.46 -2.78 -2.16
N ALA A 32 -10.04 -1.71 -1.50
CA ALA A 32 -10.90 -0.78 -0.78
C ALA A 32 -10.44 0.66 -0.99
N GLU A 33 -11.26 1.62 -0.54
CA GLU A 33 -10.95 3.05 -0.68
C GLU A 33 -9.67 3.43 0.10
N GLY A 34 -8.59 3.72 -0.63
CA GLY A 34 -7.27 4.01 -0.07
C GLY A 34 -6.46 2.78 0.33
N ILE A 35 -6.87 1.56 -0.07
CA ILE A 35 -6.14 0.30 0.13
C ILE A 35 -6.20 -0.51 -1.17
N HIS A 36 -5.07 -0.66 -1.83
CA HIS A 36 -4.91 -1.41 -3.08
C HIS A 36 -4.05 -2.67 -2.86
N ILE A 37 -4.53 -3.83 -3.29
CA ILE A 37 -3.79 -5.09 -3.20
C ILE A 37 -2.99 -5.29 -4.49
N VAL A 38 -1.69 -5.00 -4.43
CA VAL A 38 -0.77 -5.09 -5.57
C VAL A 38 -0.47 -6.53 -5.93
N GLU A 39 -0.09 -7.32 -4.92
CA GLU A 39 0.28 -8.71 -5.11
C GLU A 39 -0.18 -9.55 -3.94
N ARG A 40 -0.72 -10.72 -4.26
CA ARG A 40 -1.09 -11.73 -3.28
C ARG A 40 -0.60 -13.09 -3.75
N THR A 41 0.27 -13.69 -2.96
CA THR A 41 0.73 -15.07 -3.13
C THR A 41 0.36 -15.90 -1.89
N ASN A 42 0.90 -17.12 -1.77
CA ASN A 42 0.61 -17.96 -0.60
C ASN A 42 1.24 -17.38 0.68
N ASN A 43 2.45 -16.82 0.59
CA ASN A 43 3.21 -16.34 1.75
C ASN A 43 3.59 -14.85 1.66
N GLN A 44 3.14 -14.14 0.63
CA GLN A 44 3.42 -12.73 0.44
C GLN A 44 2.16 -11.94 0.10
N LEU A 45 2.01 -10.78 0.73
CA LEU A 45 0.95 -9.82 0.45
C LEU A 45 1.60 -8.44 0.31
N ILE A 46 1.38 -7.79 -0.82
CA ILE A 46 1.86 -6.44 -1.11
C ILE A 46 0.64 -5.54 -1.24
N ILE A 47 0.62 -4.47 -0.47
CA ILE A 47 -0.49 -3.53 -0.37
C ILE A 47 0.06 -2.12 -0.58
N GLU A 48 -0.57 -1.34 -1.45
CA GLU A 48 -0.37 0.10 -1.53
C GLU A 48 -1.53 0.79 -0.85
N HIS A 49 -1.26 1.77 0.00
CA HIS A 49 -2.32 2.49 0.70
C HIS A 49 -1.95 3.95 0.93
N THR A 50 -2.99 4.75 1.10
CA THR A 50 -2.90 6.16 1.54
C THR A 50 -3.49 6.34 2.95
N ARG A 51 -4.03 5.27 3.54
CA ARG A 51 -4.59 5.28 4.91
C ARG A 51 -3.51 5.07 5.97
N ASP A 52 -3.85 5.23 7.25
CA ASP A 52 -2.95 4.82 8.33
C ASP A 52 -2.68 3.31 8.32
N ASP A 53 -1.46 2.92 8.68
CA ASP A 53 -1.07 1.51 8.81
C ASP A 53 -2.07 0.71 9.66
N ASP A 54 -2.50 1.25 10.81
CA ASP A 54 -3.45 0.59 11.72
C ASP A 54 -4.80 0.30 11.06
N GLU A 55 -5.29 1.17 10.17
CA GLU A 55 -6.52 0.93 9.41
C GLU A 55 -6.32 -0.23 8.43
N VAL A 56 -5.20 -0.26 7.71
CA VAL A 56 -4.85 -1.36 6.81
C VAL A 56 -4.74 -2.68 7.56
N TYR A 57 -4.08 -2.69 8.73
CA TYR A 57 -3.98 -3.86 9.59
C TYR A 57 -5.34 -4.35 10.07
N ASN A 58 -6.25 -3.44 10.43
CA ASN A 58 -7.58 -3.82 10.87
C ASN A 58 -8.42 -4.36 9.70
N TYR A 59 -8.28 -3.76 8.52
CA TYR A 59 -8.91 -4.23 7.29
C TYR A 59 -8.52 -5.68 6.98
N ILE A 60 -7.22 -5.98 6.85
CA ILE A 60 -6.76 -7.34 6.53
C ILE A 60 -7.12 -8.35 7.64
N LYS A 61 -7.09 -7.94 8.92
CA LYS A 61 -7.55 -8.78 10.03
C LYS A 61 -9.02 -9.15 9.93
N SER A 62 -9.86 -8.25 9.41
CA SER A 62 -11.29 -8.51 9.22
C SER A 62 -11.57 -9.66 8.25
N PHE A 63 -10.64 -9.97 7.34
CA PHE A 63 -10.74 -11.10 6.41
C PHE A 63 -10.15 -12.40 6.97
N GLY A 64 -9.68 -12.40 8.22
CA GLY A 64 -9.08 -13.56 8.86
C GLY A 64 -7.57 -13.64 8.72
N LEU A 65 -6.90 -12.62 8.16
CA LEU A 65 -5.45 -12.53 8.15
C LEU A 65 -4.93 -12.03 9.51
N THR A 66 -5.09 -12.86 10.55
CA THR A 66 -4.64 -12.55 11.92
C THR A 66 -3.22 -12.98 12.20
N SER A 67 -2.63 -13.78 11.31
CA SER A 67 -1.22 -14.18 11.39
C SER A 67 -0.34 -12.94 11.37
N ARG A 68 0.71 -12.96 12.20
CA ARG A 68 1.74 -11.91 12.14
C ARG A 68 2.73 -12.25 11.01
N PRO A 69 3.11 -11.28 10.17
CA PRO A 69 4.15 -11.49 9.18
C PRO A 69 5.48 -11.79 9.87
N ILE A 70 6.32 -12.61 9.24
CA ILE A 70 7.72 -12.85 9.63
C ILE A 70 8.55 -11.61 9.30
N LYS A 71 8.26 -10.97 8.17
CA LYS A 71 8.93 -9.75 7.71
C LYS A 71 7.90 -8.75 7.23
N LEU A 72 8.07 -7.52 7.66
CA LEU A 72 7.35 -6.34 7.19
C LEU A 72 8.36 -5.38 6.58
N SER A 73 8.08 -4.90 5.37
CA SER A 73 8.81 -3.82 4.73
C SER A 73 7.82 -2.72 4.35
N ILE A 74 8.20 -1.48 4.62
CA ILE A 74 7.39 -0.28 4.39
C ILE A 74 8.22 0.63 3.49
N GLU A 75 7.67 1.01 2.34
CA GLU A 75 8.28 1.93 1.39
C GLU A 75 7.36 3.14 1.21
N PHE A 76 7.93 4.33 1.29
CA PHE A 76 7.21 5.60 1.16
C PHE A 76 7.54 6.19 -0.21
N PHE A 77 6.51 6.45 -1.02
CA PHE A 77 6.65 7.19 -2.27
C PHE A 77 6.24 8.63 -2.04
N ALA A 78 7.25 9.48 -1.74
CA ALA A 78 7.10 10.92 -1.82
C ALA A 78 7.36 11.35 -3.27
N TYR A 79 6.36 11.92 -3.94
CA TYR A 79 6.60 12.66 -5.17
C TYR A 79 7.21 14.00 -4.78
N GLU A 80 8.54 14.10 -4.87
CA GLU A 80 9.25 15.37 -4.71
C GLU A 80 8.80 16.27 -5.86
N ASP A 81 7.98 17.28 -5.53
CA ASP A 81 7.58 18.34 -6.46
C ASP A 81 8.87 18.89 -7.10
N PRO A 82 9.04 18.84 -8.43
CA PRO A 82 10.26 19.36 -9.05
C PRO A 82 10.27 20.87 -8.82
N GLU A 83 11.01 21.32 -7.79
CA GLU A 83 11.25 22.72 -7.46
C GLU A 83 11.31 23.53 -8.76
N GLU A 84 10.31 24.40 -8.98
CA GLU A 84 10.36 25.37 -10.06
C GLU A 84 11.66 26.15 -9.89
N GLU A 85 12.62 25.92 -10.81
CA GLU A 85 13.80 26.77 -10.97
C GLU A 85 13.30 28.17 -11.29
N GLU A 86 13.07 28.98 -10.25
CA GLU A 86 12.83 30.42 -10.34
C GLU A 86 14.10 31.04 -10.94
N ASN A 87 14.12 31.09 -12.27
CA ASN A 87 15.12 31.81 -13.04
C ASN A 87 14.88 33.31 -12.83
N ASP A 88 15.68 33.94 -11.97
CA ASP A 88 15.93 35.39 -11.97
C ASP A 88 17.24 35.73 -12.71
#